data_AF-A0A8X6QK00-F1
#
_entry.id   AF-A0A8X6QK00-F1
#
_cell.length_a   1.000
_cell.length_b   1.000
_cell.length_c   1.000
_cell.angle_alpha   90.00
_cell.angle_beta   90.00
_cell.angle_gamma   90.00
#
_symmetry.space_group_name_H-M   'P 1'
#
loop_
_entity.id
_entity.type
_entity.pdbx_description
1 polymer ?
#
loop_
_entity_poly.entity_id
_entity_poly.type
_entity_poly.pdbx_seq_one_letter_code
_entity_poly.pdbx_strand_id
1 'polypeptide(L)'
;MCPVLYMLVYLSRCLLPKAVQSSKDDFTLNDCIWFVFSSLMKQGFSRTTSFNPVRMLMSAWWLTCMLLTAFYTANLTAFMTTVSHFMDHTVEQFLLSNKEWIFRKGTAFSDDLFKQGKTKDEKEFLLLRNSFANGIGKMIETEEEVVDLVRKGDCLLCIL
;
A
#
# COMPACT_ATOMS: atom_id res chain seq x y z
N MET A 1 -22.14 -12.78 -15.31
CA MET A 1 -22.85 -13.72 -14.41
C MET A 1 -24.36 -13.69 -14.58
N CYS A 2 -25.05 -12.53 -14.52
CA CYS A 2 -26.50 -12.47 -14.75
C CYS A 2 -27.00 -13.16 -16.04
N PRO A 3 -26.40 -12.93 -17.24
CA PRO A 3 -26.84 -13.63 -18.44
C PRO A 3 -26.55 -15.13 -18.40
N VAL A 4 -25.49 -15.58 -17.70
CA VAL A 4 -25.14 -17.00 -17.56
C VAL A 4 -26.10 -17.71 -16.61
N LEU A 5 -26.48 -17.07 -15.50
CA LEU A 5 -27.51 -17.56 -14.58
C LEU A 5 -28.87 -17.63 -15.27
N TYR A 6 -29.26 -16.60 -16.02
CA TYR A 6 -30.49 -16.60 -16.79
C TYR A 6 -30.50 -17.70 -17.87
N MET A 7 -29.40 -17.86 -18.61
CA MET A 7 -29.24 -18.94 -19.59
C MET A 7 -29.28 -20.34 -18.96
N LEU A 8 -28.73 -20.54 -17.75
CA LEU A 8 -28.82 -21.81 -17.03
C LEU A 8 -30.25 -22.10 -16.54
N VAL A 9 -30.98 -21.09 -16.07
CA VAL A 9 -32.39 -21.22 -15.68
C VAL A 9 -33.27 -21.46 -16.92
N TYR A 10 -32.92 -20.86 -18.06
CA TYR A 10 -33.59 -21.11 -19.33
C TYR A 10 -33.32 -22.53 -19.84
N LEU A 11 -32.06 -22.98 -19.81
CA LEU A 11 -31.66 -24.34 -20.18
C LEU A 11 -32.27 -25.40 -19.26
N SER A 12 -32.36 -25.16 -17.96
CA SER A 12 -33.01 -26.09 -17.03
C SER A 12 -34.51 -26.22 -17.31
N ARG A 13 -35.19 -25.12 -17.66
CA ARG A 13 -36.60 -25.14 -18.11
C ARG A 13 -36.80 -25.91 -19.42
N CYS A 14 -35.81 -25.92 -20.32
CA CYS A 14 -35.87 -26.69 -21.57
C CYS A 14 -35.53 -28.18 -21.39
N LEU A 15 -34.61 -28.51 -20.47
CA LEU A 15 -34.04 -29.86 -20.35
C LEU A 15 -34.71 -30.74 -19.29
N LEU A 16 -35.34 -30.15 -18.25
CA LEU A 16 -35.98 -30.94 -17.20
C LEU A 16 -37.51 -31.03 -17.37
N PRO A 17 -38.10 -32.22 -17.15
CA PRO A 17 -39.55 -32.36 -17.10
C PRO A 17 -40.12 -31.56 -15.92
N LYS A 18 -41.27 -30.92 -16.18
CA LYS A 18 -41.99 -30.00 -15.27
C LYS A 18 -42.29 -30.56 -13.87
N ALA A 19 -42.20 -31.88 -13.69
CA ALA A 19 -42.41 -32.60 -12.43
C ALA A 19 -41.31 -32.37 -11.37
N VAL A 20 -40.12 -31.89 -11.76
CA VAL A 20 -39.00 -31.58 -10.83
C VAL A 20 -38.91 -30.07 -10.54
N GLN A 21 -39.64 -29.23 -11.29
CA GLN A 21 -39.60 -27.78 -11.14
C GLN A 21 -40.38 -27.35 -9.90
N SER A 22 -39.69 -26.78 -8.92
CA SER A 22 -40.35 -26.19 -7.75
C SER A 22 -40.82 -24.77 -8.08
N SER A 23 -41.90 -24.29 -7.46
CA SER A 23 -42.35 -22.88 -7.58
C SER A 23 -41.28 -21.85 -7.18
N LYS A 24 -40.19 -22.32 -6.54
CA LYS A 24 -39.00 -21.54 -6.20
C LYS A 24 -38.04 -21.29 -7.38
N ASP A 25 -38.26 -21.91 -8.53
CA ASP A 25 -37.37 -21.80 -9.71
C ASP A 25 -37.80 -20.69 -10.69
N ASP A 26 -38.79 -19.87 -10.33
CA ASP A 26 -39.19 -18.69 -11.09
C ASP A 26 -38.35 -17.48 -10.70
N PHE A 27 -37.23 -17.31 -11.42
CA PHE A 27 -36.35 -16.16 -11.29
C PHE A 27 -36.67 -15.14 -12.38
N THR A 28 -36.98 -13.91 -11.97
CA THR A 28 -37.03 -12.78 -12.90
C THR A 28 -35.62 -12.21 -13.12
N LEU A 29 -35.41 -11.46 -14.21
CA LEU A 29 -34.12 -10.79 -14.47
C LEU A 29 -33.72 -9.85 -13.33
N ASN A 30 -34.70 -9.20 -12.70
CA ASN A 30 -34.48 -8.29 -11.58
C ASN A 30 -33.97 -9.04 -10.34
N ASP A 31 -34.55 -10.22 -10.06
CA ASP A 31 -34.05 -11.11 -9.00
C ASP A 31 -32.62 -11.58 -9.28
N CYS A 32 -32.25 -11.78 -10.54
CA CYS A 32 -30.89 -12.19 -10.92
C CYS A 32 -29.86 -11.06 -10.70
N ILE A 33 -30.21 -9.83 -11.06
CA ILE A 33 -29.36 -8.65 -10.79
C ILE A 33 -29.20 -8.47 -9.28
N TRP A 34 -30.30 -8.53 -8.54
CA TRP A 34 -30.30 -8.42 -7.09
C TRP A 34 -29.49 -9.55 -6.43
N PHE A 35 -29.62 -10.79 -6.92
CA PHE A 35 -28.83 -11.93 -6.47
C PHE A 35 -27.33 -11.72 -6.66
N VAL A 36 -26.91 -11.25 -7.83
CA VAL A 36 -25.49 -10.97 -8.10
C VAL A 36 -24.99 -9.84 -7.19
N PHE A 37 -25.80 -8.80 -6.97
CA PHE A 37 -25.47 -7.72 -6.05
C PHE A 37 -25.34 -8.20 -4.59
N SER A 38 -26.27 -8.99 -4.07
CA SER A 38 -26.18 -9.57 -2.73
C SER A 38 -24.98 -10.50 -2.58
N SER A 39 -24.66 -11.29 -3.61
CA SER A 39 -23.49 -12.18 -3.63
C SER A 39 -22.15 -11.42 -3.52
N LEU A 40 -22.09 -10.21 -4.08
CA LEU A 40 -20.93 -9.31 -3.97
C LEU A 40 -20.80 -8.76 -2.55
N MET A 41 -21.92 -8.41 -1.90
CA MET A 41 -21.94 -7.84 -0.54
C MET A 41 -21.66 -8.85 0.58
N LYS A 42 -21.20 -10.07 0.26
CA LYS A 42 -21.13 -11.21 1.20
C LYS A 42 -22.46 -11.51 1.91
N GLN A 43 -23.58 -10.99 1.40
CA GLN A 43 -24.89 -11.12 2.01
C GLN A 43 -25.64 -12.22 1.26
N GLY A 44 -25.91 -13.34 1.94
CA GLY A 44 -26.63 -14.46 1.32
C GLY A 44 -28.00 -14.02 0.79
N PHE A 45 -28.40 -14.56 -0.36
CA PHE A 45 -29.72 -14.29 -0.93
C PHE A 45 -30.73 -15.37 -0.51
N SER A 46 -31.94 -14.94 -0.15
CA SER A 46 -32.97 -15.82 0.41
C SER A 46 -33.54 -16.84 -0.58
N ARG A 47 -33.55 -16.57 -1.89
CA ARG A 47 -34.09 -17.52 -2.90
C ARG A 47 -32.96 -18.22 -3.64
N THR A 48 -32.71 -19.49 -3.34
CA THR A 48 -31.73 -20.31 -4.06
C THR A 48 -32.45 -21.41 -4.82
N THR A 49 -32.17 -21.56 -6.13
CA THR A 49 -32.63 -22.71 -6.93
C THR A 49 -32.00 -23.99 -6.39
N SER A 50 -32.74 -25.10 -6.37
CA SER A 50 -32.20 -26.41 -5.96
C SER A 50 -31.33 -27.10 -7.03
N PHE A 51 -30.96 -26.38 -8.10
CA PHE A 51 -30.26 -26.93 -9.26
C PHE A 51 -28.73 -26.99 -9.05
N ASN A 52 -28.16 -28.20 -9.16
CA ASN A 52 -26.74 -28.47 -8.88
C ASN A 52 -25.73 -27.56 -9.63
N PRO A 53 -25.86 -27.27 -10.94
CA PRO A 53 -24.88 -26.43 -11.64
C PRO A 53 -24.96 -24.94 -11.26
N VAL A 54 -26.11 -24.45 -10.78
CA VAL A 54 -26.23 -23.07 -10.28
C VAL A 54 -25.37 -22.89 -9.02
N ARG A 55 -25.30 -23.91 -8.15
CA ARG A 55 -24.45 -23.89 -6.95
C ARG A 55 -22.96 -23.90 -7.30
N MET A 56 -22.54 -24.67 -8.31
CA MET A 56 -21.16 -24.68 -8.80
C MET A 56 -20.76 -23.33 -9.40
N LEU A 57 -21.63 -22.73 -10.22
CA LEU A 57 -21.39 -21.40 -10.78
C LEU A 57 -21.30 -20.33 -9.68
N MET A 58 -22.15 -20.41 -8.66
CA MET A 58 -22.09 -19.50 -7.51
C MET A 58 -20.76 -19.65 -6.77
N SER A 59 -20.31 -20.86 -6.49
CA SER A 59 -19.01 -21.08 -5.83
C SER A 59 -17.84 -20.54 -6.66
N ALA A 60 -17.82 -20.79 -7.98
CA ALA A 60 -16.80 -20.24 -8.87
C ALA A 60 -16.80 -18.71 -8.92
N TRP A 61 -17.99 -18.11 -8.89
CA TRP A 61 -18.16 -16.66 -8.82
C TRP A 61 -17.60 -16.08 -7.51
N TRP A 62 -17.92 -16.71 -6.38
CA TRP A 62 -17.38 -16.31 -5.08
C TRP A 62 -15.85 -16.41 -5.02
N LEU A 63 -15.27 -17.47 -5.59
CA LEU A 63 -13.80 -17.61 -5.70
C LEU A 63 -13.20 -16.50 -6.58
N THR A 64 -13.86 -16.14 -7.67
CA THR A 64 -13.43 -15.05 -8.55
C THR A 64 -13.42 -13.71 -7.82
N CYS A 65 -14.47 -13.40 -7.04
CA CYS A 65 -14.55 -12.18 -6.24
C CYS A 65 -13.49 -12.13 -5.13
N MET A 66 -13.22 -13.26 -4.45
CA MET A 66 -12.15 -13.35 -3.45
C MET A 66 -10.78 -13.11 -4.07
N LEU A 67 -10.51 -13.70 -5.23
CA LEU A 67 -9.25 -13.52 -5.95
C LEU A 67 -9.06 -12.06 -6.40
N LEU A 68 -10.10 -11.44 -6.96
CA LEU A 68 -10.08 -10.04 -7.36
C LEU A 68 -9.83 -9.11 -6.17
N THR A 69 -10.51 -9.35 -5.05
CA THR A 69 -10.33 -8.57 -3.82
C THR A 69 -8.94 -8.77 -3.23
N ALA A 70 -8.37 -9.97 -3.31
CA ALA A 70 -7.02 -10.26 -2.85
C ALA A 70 -5.97 -9.51 -3.68
N PHE A 71 -6.08 -9.50 -5.01
CA PHE A 71 -5.17 -8.73 -5.88
C PHE A 71 -5.31 -7.23 -5.68
N TYR A 72 -6.54 -6.73 -5.56
CA TYR A 72 -6.78 -5.32 -5.27
C TYR A 72 -6.19 -4.92 -3.90
N THR A 73 -6.44 -5.74 -2.87
CA THR A 73 -5.86 -5.55 -1.53
C THR A 73 -4.33 -5.61 -1.58
N ALA A 74 -3.72 -6.54 -2.33
CA ALA A 74 -2.26 -6.63 -2.43
C ALA A 74 -1.63 -5.39 -3.08
N ASN A 75 -2.22 -4.90 -4.17
CA ASN A 75 -1.74 -3.69 -4.84
C ASN A 75 -1.95 -2.44 -3.97
N LEU A 76 -3.08 -2.35 -3.28
CA LEU A 76 -3.36 -1.29 -2.32
C LEU A 76 -2.41 -1.34 -1.12
N THR A 77 -2.20 -2.53 -0.55
CA THR A 77 -1.27 -2.76 0.57
C THR A 77 0.15 -2.41 0.14
N ALA A 78 0.58 -2.77 -1.07
CA ALA A 78 1.89 -2.38 -1.59
C ALA A 78 2.07 -0.86 -1.59
N PHE A 79 1.04 -0.11 -2.02
CA PHE A 79 1.06 1.35 -1.92
C PHE A 79 1.08 1.84 -0.46
N MET A 80 0.26 1.25 0.42
CA MET A 80 0.23 1.61 1.85
C MET A 80 1.55 1.33 2.58
N THR A 81 2.24 0.24 2.23
CA THR A 81 3.54 -0.12 2.82
C THR A 81 4.72 0.60 2.17
N THR A 82 4.51 1.27 1.03
CA THR A 82 5.55 2.07 0.37
C THR A 82 5.77 3.42 1.07
N VAL A 83 4.95 3.77 2.07
CA VAL A 83 5.22 4.95 2.89
C VAL A 83 6.47 4.67 3.74
N SER A 84 7.58 5.28 3.36
CA SER A 84 8.76 5.53 4.20
C SER A 84 9.72 4.36 4.49
N HIS A 85 10.31 3.78 3.44
CA HIS A 85 11.73 3.42 3.54
C HIS A 85 12.63 4.65 3.25
N PHE A 86 12.28 5.80 3.86
CA PHE A 86 13.07 7.04 3.84
C PHE A 86 13.95 7.16 5.10
N MET A 87 14.12 6.06 5.83
CA MET A 87 15.23 5.96 6.77
C MET A 87 16.45 5.63 5.93
N ASP A 88 17.15 6.66 5.43
CA ASP A 88 18.53 6.53 4.95
C ASP A 88 19.32 5.91 6.12
N HIS A 89 19.51 4.59 6.08
CA HIS A 89 20.16 3.86 7.17
C HIS A 89 21.67 4.10 7.21
N THR A 90 22.20 4.91 6.29
CA THR A 90 23.65 5.15 6.17
C THR A 90 23.91 6.57 5.70
N VAL A 91 24.85 7.24 6.37
CA VAL A 91 25.30 8.61 6.06
C VAL A 91 25.70 8.75 4.58
N GLU A 92 26.21 7.67 3.97
CA GLU A 92 26.55 7.60 2.55
C GLU A 92 25.37 7.88 1.62
N GLN A 93 24.19 7.29 1.88
CA GLN A 93 23.00 7.47 1.03
C GLN A 93 22.42 8.88 1.17
N PHE A 94 22.47 9.41 2.39
CA PHE A 94 22.08 10.79 2.67
C PHE A 94 22.98 11.79 1.92
N LEU A 95 24.30 11.56 1.92
CA LEU A 95 25.26 12.39 1.19
C LEU A 95 25.09 12.29 -0.33
N LEU A 96 24.72 11.13 -0.86
CA LEU A 96 24.39 10.96 -2.27
C LEU A 96 23.10 11.70 -2.69
N SER A 97 22.18 11.92 -1.75
CA SER A 97 20.95 12.69 -1.99
C SER A 97 21.23 14.17 -2.27
N ASN A 98 22.47 14.65 -2.09
CA ASN A 98 22.90 16.04 -2.26
C ASN A 98 21.98 17.04 -1.54
N LYS A 99 21.46 16.61 -0.39
CA LYS A 99 20.62 17.45 0.46
C LYS A 99 21.52 18.21 1.43
N GLU A 100 21.21 19.48 1.63
CA GLU A 100 21.90 20.29 2.62
C GLU A 100 21.67 19.72 4.02
N TRP A 101 22.73 19.70 4.82
CA TRP A 101 22.68 19.24 6.20
C TRP A 101 23.30 20.25 7.13
N ILE A 102 22.78 20.28 8.35
CA ILE A 102 23.13 21.29 9.33
C ILE A 102 23.55 20.64 10.64
N PHE A 103 24.58 21.22 11.26
CA PHE A 103 25.04 20.81 12.57
C PHE A 103 25.35 22.04 13.43
N ARG A 104 25.12 21.88 14.73
CA ARG A 104 25.35 22.95 15.72
C ARG A 104 26.84 23.10 16.01
N LYS A 105 27.33 24.35 16.01
CA LYS A 105 28.69 24.69 16.46
C LYS A 105 28.81 24.59 17.98
N GLY A 106 29.92 24.04 18.49
CA GLY A 106 30.20 23.94 19.92
C GLY A 106 29.66 22.68 20.59
N THR A 107 29.20 21.71 19.81
CA THR A 107 28.84 20.37 20.27
C THR A 107 30.06 19.45 20.24
N ALA A 108 30.02 18.38 21.04
CA ALA A 108 31.04 17.32 20.98
C ALA A 108 31.19 16.75 19.55
N PHE A 109 30.08 16.68 18.81
CA PHE A 109 30.08 16.29 17.40
C PHE A 109 30.86 17.27 16.52
N SER A 110 30.66 18.59 16.69
CA SER A 110 31.41 19.58 15.91
C SER A 110 32.91 19.51 16.20
N ASP A 111 33.29 19.30 17.46
CA ASP A 111 34.69 19.17 17.84
C ASP A 111 35.31 17.89 17.28
N ASP A 112 34.59 16.76 17.33
CA ASP A 112 35.04 15.47 16.81
C ASP A 112 35.05 15.40 15.28
N LEU A 113 34.19 16.16 14.60
CA LEU A 113 34.17 16.27 13.13
C LEU A 113 35.48 16.90 12.61
N PHE A 114 36.02 17.88 13.34
CA PHE A 114 37.24 18.59 12.98
C PHE A 114 38.50 17.99 13.61
N LYS A 115 38.40 17.29 14.75
CA LYS A 115 39.52 16.57 15.34
C LYS A 115 39.74 15.25 14.59
N GLN A 116 40.93 15.08 14.02
CA GLN A 116 41.35 13.79 13.46
C GLN A 116 41.66 12.81 14.61
N GLY A 117 40.62 12.16 15.13
CA GLY A 117 40.70 11.09 16.13
C GLY A 117 40.43 9.72 15.50
N LYS A 118 41.17 8.70 15.92
CA LYS A 118 40.89 7.29 15.57
C LYS A 118 39.66 6.78 16.35
N THR A 119 38.47 7.11 15.88
CA THR A 119 37.21 6.50 16.34
C THR A 119 36.75 5.44 15.33
N LYS A 120 35.93 4.48 15.77
CA LYS A 120 35.45 3.35 14.93
C LYS A 120 34.70 3.81 13.66
N ASP A 121 34.18 5.04 13.66
CA ASP A 121 33.33 5.61 12.61
C ASP A 121 34.08 6.63 11.71
N GLU A 122 35.42 6.58 11.69
CA GLU A 122 36.29 7.51 10.95
C GLU A 122 35.90 7.68 9.46
N LYS A 123 35.36 6.62 8.84
CA LYS A 123 34.91 6.65 7.44
C LYS A 123 33.71 7.57 7.23
N GLU A 124 32.73 7.55 8.14
CA GLU A 124 31.52 8.39 8.02
C GLU A 124 31.87 9.86 8.28
N PHE A 125 32.71 10.12 9.28
CA PHE A 125 33.23 11.47 9.54
C PHE A 125 34.08 12.02 8.39
N LEU A 126 34.84 11.16 7.70
CA LEU A 126 35.60 11.56 6.51
C LEU A 126 34.67 11.99 5.36
N LEU A 127 33.58 11.25 5.15
CA LEU A 127 32.59 11.58 4.12
C LEU A 127 31.84 12.87 4.44
N LEU A 128 31.44 13.07 5.70
CA LEU A 128 30.84 14.31 6.16
C LEU A 128 31.79 15.50 5.98
N ARG A 129 33.07 15.34 6.26
CA ARG A 129 34.08 16.38 6.07
C ARG A 129 34.27 16.75 4.59
N ASN A 130 34.29 15.76 3.71
CA ASN A 130 34.34 16.00 2.26
C ASN A 130 33.07 16.70 1.76
N SER A 131 31.89 16.30 2.26
CA SER A 131 30.62 16.96 1.97
C SER A 131 30.58 18.42 2.45
N PHE A 132 31.12 18.68 3.64
CA PHE A 132 31.28 20.03 4.18
C PHE A 132 32.24 20.87 3.32
N ALA A 133 33.37 20.31 2.91
CA ALA A 133 34.31 20.97 2.00
C ALA A 133 33.70 21.29 0.62
N ASN A 134 32.74 20.48 0.17
CA ASN A 134 31.97 20.72 -1.05
C ASN A 134 30.84 21.75 -0.87
N GLY A 135 30.65 22.32 0.32
CA GLY A 135 29.66 23.36 0.60
C GLY A 135 28.24 22.85 0.87
N ILE A 136 28.05 21.53 1.02
CA ILE A 136 26.74 20.90 1.26
C ILE A 136 26.36 20.96 2.75
N GLY A 137 27.35 20.97 3.64
CA GLY A 137 27.15 21.11 5.09
C GLY A 137 27.20 22.58 5.55
N LYS A 138 26.20 23.03 6.32
CA LYS A 138 26.16 24.37 6.91
C LYS A 138 26.31 24.29 8.44
N MET A 139 27.24 25.08 8.97
CA MET A 139 27.45 25.24 10.41
C MET A 139 26.58 26.40 10.91
N ILE A 140 25.78 26.16 11.95
CA ILE A 140 24.87 27.16 12.51
C ILE A 140 25.18 27.38 13.99
N GLU A 141 25.14 28.64 14.43
CA GLU A 141 25.42 29.06 15.82
C GLU A 141 24.14 29.33 16.62
N THR A 142 23.06 29.80 15.97
CA THR A 142 21.83 30.26 16.65
C THR A 142 20.69 29.25 16.51
N GLU A 143 19.98 28.95 17.61
CA GLU A 143 18.83 28.01 17.58
C GLU A 143 17.66 28.50 16.72
N GLU A 144 17.44 29.81 16.66
CA GLU A 144 16.39 30.43 15.85
C GLU A 144 16.60 30.19 14.35
N GLU A 145 17.85 30.25 13.88
CA GLU A 145 18.20 29.97 12.48
C GLU A 145 17.95 28.51 12.11
N VAL A 146 18.24 27.58 13.02
CA VAL A 146 17.96 26.13 12.83
C VAL A 146 16.46 25.90 12.67
N VAL A 147 15.65 26.51 13.55
CA VAL A 147 14.19 26.35 13.51
C VAL A 147 13.60 26.95 12.23
N ASP A 148 14.10 28.12 11.80
CA ASP A 148 13.64 28.76 10.56
C ASP A 148 14.04 27.98 9.30
N LEU A 149 15.21 27.35 9.28
CA LEU A 149 15.67 26.49 8.18
C LEU A 149 14.86 25.19 8.08
N VAL A 150 14.56 24.56 9.22
CA VAL A 150 13.70 23.37 9.27
C VAL A 150 12.28 23.75 8.84
N ARG A 151 11.78 24.92 9.25
CA ARG A 151 10.44 25.39 8.89
C ARG A 151 10.28 25.73 7.41
N LYS A 152 11.36 26.15 6.73
CA LYS A 152 11.39 26.35 5.28
C LYS A 152 11.44 25.04 4.48
N GLY A 153 11.76 23.92 5.12
CA GLY A 153 11.78 22.60 4.50
C GLY A 153 13.07 22.28 3.74
N ASP A 154 14.11 23.11 3.88
CA ASP A 154 15.37 23.01 3.14
C ASP A 154 16.39 22.06 3.81
N CYS A 155 16.15 21.60 5.04
CA CYS A 155 17.04 20.70 5.77
C CYS A 155 16.25 19.55 6.41
N LEU A 156 16.61 18.31 6.03
CA LEU A 156 15.97 17.08 6.51
C LEU A 156 16.74 16.39 7.65
N LEU A 157 17.98 16.81 7.93
CA LEU A 157 18.83 16.23 8.97
C LEU A 157 19.47 17.33 9.82
N CYS A 158 18.97 17.47 11.05
CA CYS A 158 19.60 18.27 12.10
C CYS A 158 20.38 17.33 13.03
N ILE A 159 21.70 17.43 13.02
CA ILE A 159 22.54 16.75 14.01
C ILE A 159 22.66 17.71 15.21
N LEU A 160 21.89 17.43 16.26
CA LEU A 160 21.81 18.20 17.50
C LEU A 160 22.88 17.76 18.51
#